data_AF-A0A6A5FUA6-F1
#
_entry.id   AF-A0A6A5FUA6-F1
#
_cell.length_a   1.000
_cell.length_b   1.000
_cell.length_c   1.000
_cell.angle_alpha   90.00
_cell.angle_beta   90.00
_cell.angle_gamma   90.00
#
_symmetry.space_group_name_H-M   'P 1'
#
loop_
_entity.id
_entity.type
_entity.pdbx_description
1 polymer ?
#
loop_
_entity_poly.entity_id
_entity_poly.type
_entity_poly.pdbx_seq_one_letter_code
_entity_poly.pdbx_strand_id
1 'polypeptide(L)'
;MAPDVSRQEQVLISRPADAQRIFDQMVEIAPVLIDPNASNQDVLDACVAIRELNQQLMNFDEHRAFALEFEQVLIRMVVRLERAIAAAEEEAGSAEDGGRAGN
;
A
#
# COMPACT_ATOMS: atom_id res chain seq x y z
N MET A 1 43.31 -17.64 -10.80
CA MET A 1 41.98 -18.14 -11.18
C MET A 1 41.20 -18.31 -9.89
N ALA A 2 40.40 -17.31 -9.52
CA ALA A 2 39.62 -17.33 -8.28
C ALA A 2 38.34 -18.15 -8.51
N PRO A 3 37.85 -18.91 -7.51
CA PRO A 3 36.75 -19.84 -7.71
C PRO A 3 35.44 -19.08 -7.99
N ASP A 4 34.69 -19.63 -8.94
CA ASP A 4 33.34 -19.26 -9.34
C ASP A 4 32.41 -19.43 -8.15
N VAL A 5 32.11 -18.32 -7.46
CA VAL A 5 31.15 -18.29 -6.34
C VAL A 5 29.78 -18.56 -6.95
N SER A 6 29.37 -19.82 -6.84
CA SER A 6 28.17 -20.41 -7.43
C SER A 6 27.00 -19.43 -7.40
N ARG A 7 26.33 -19.22 -8.54
CA ARG A 7 25.13 -18.35 -8.66
C ARG A 7 24.10 -18.59 -7.54
N GLN A 8 24.07 -19.79 -6.97
CA GLN A 8 23.19 -20.16 -5.86
C GLN A 8 23.50 -19.42 -4.56
N GLU A 9 24.77 -19.16 -4.22
CA GLU A 9 25.14 -18.37 -3.03
C GLU A 9 24.80 -16.89 -3.22
N GLN A 10 24.95 -16.35 -4.44
CA GLN A 10 24.54 -14.98 -4.74
C GLN A 10 23.02 -14.79 -4.61
N VAL A 11 22.21 -15.76 -5.05
CA VAL A 11 20.74 -15.71 -4.90
C VAL A 11 20.31 -15.74 -3.43
N LEU A 12 21.00 -16.51 -2.58
CA LEU A 12 20.71 -16.61 -1.15
C LEU A 12 21.12 -15.36 -0.37
N ILE A 13 22.19 -14.68 -0.77
CA ILE A 13 22.65 -13.43 -0.15
C ILE A 13 21.77 -12.24 -0.59
N SER A 14 21.23 -12.25 -1.81
CA SER A 14 20.39 -11.16 -2.32
C SER A 14 18.96 -11.16 -1.79
N ARG A 15 18.34 -12.34 -1.58
CA ARG A 15 16.94 -12.44 -1.12
C ARG A 15 16.65 -11.68 0.20
N PRO A 16 17.49 -11.79 1.25
CA PRO A 16 17.28 -11.02 2.48
C PRO A 16 17.41 -9.50 2.27
N ALA A 17 18.34 -9.07 1.41
CA ALA A 17 18.52 -7.66 1.07
C ALA A 17 17.33 -7.10 0.28
N ASP A 18 16.71 -7.90 -0.58
CA ASP A 18 15.52 -7.54 -1.33
C ASP A 18 14.30 -7.40 -0.40
N ALA A 19 14.11 -8.34 0.54
CA ALA A 19 13.04 -8.24 1.55
C ALA A 19 13.20 -7.01 2.45
N GLN A 20 14.42 -6.75 2.95
CA GLN A 20 14.71 -5.57 3.76
C GLN A 20 14.42 -4.28 2.99
N ARG A 21 14.84 -4.19 1.73
CA ARG A 21 14.55 -3.04 0.88
C ARG A 21 13.05 -2.81 0.71
N ILE A 22 12.27 -3.88 0.55
CA ILE A 22 10.81 -3.77 0.45
C ILE A 22 10.23 -3.20 1.75
N PHE A 23 10.69 -3.69 2.91
CA PHE A 23 10.28 -3.12 4.20
C PHE A 23 10.66 -1.65 4.34
N ASP A 24 11.88 -1.26 3.95
CA ASP A 24 12.32 0.13 4.00
C ASP A 24 11.40 1.03 3.16
N GLN A 25 11.01 0.58 1.96
CA GLN A 25 10.04 1.30 1.11
C GLN A 25 8.65 1.38 1.75
N MET A 26 8.18 0.31 2.40
CA MET A 26 6.89 0.34 3.11
C MET A 26 6.94 1.33 4.28
N VAL A 27 8.06 1.43 4.99
CA VAL A 27 8.28 2.38 6.09
C VAL A 27 8.32 3.82 5.59
N GLU A 28 8.83 4.08 4.39
CA GLU A 28 8.79 5.42 3.78
C GLU A 28 7.36 5.88 3.46
N ILE A 29 6.46 4.96 3.11
CA ILE A 29 5.06 5.27 2.76
C ILE A 29 4.15 5.32 4.00
N ALA A 30 4.41 4.48 5.00
CA ALA A 30 3.58 4.32 6.19
C ALA A 30 3.20 5.62 6.93
N PRO A 31 4.03 6.69 6.99
CA PRO A 31 3.64 7.95 7.63
C PRO A 31 2.37 8.57 7.06
N VAL A 32 2.08 8.40 5.76
CA VAL A 32 0.86 8.93 5.13
C VAL A 32 -0.40 8.33 5.77
N LEU A 33 -0.34 7.07 6.25
CA LEU A 33 -1.48 6.39 6.86
C LEU A 33 -1.89 6.96 8.22
N ILE A 34 -1.01 7.73 8.87
CA ILE A 34 -1.23 8.30 10.21
C ILE A 34 -1.19 9.83 10.22
N ASP A 35 -0.95 10.47 9.08
CA ASP A 35 -0.97 11.94 8.98
C ASP A 35 -2.44 12.42 9.02
N PRO A 36 -2.85 13.18 10.06
CA PRO A 36 -4.21 13.69 10.15
C PRO A 36 -4.56 14.71 9.04
N ASN A 37 -3.57 15.21 8.30
CA ASN A 37 -3.75 16.15 7.20
C ASN A 37 -3.75 15.47 5.83
N ALA A 38 -3.46 14.18 5.74
CA ALA A 38 -3.52 13.45 4.48
C ALA A 38 -4.96 13.38 3.97
N SER A 39 -5.15 13.60 2.66
CA SER A 39 -6.47 13.41 2.07
C SER A 39 -6.83 11.93 1.99
N ASN A 40 -8.12 11.60 1.91
CA ASN A 40 -8.54 10.22 1.70
C ASN A 40 -7.93 9.61 0.43
N GLN A 41 -7.69 10.43 -0.61
CA GLN A 41 -7.02 9.99 -1.83
C GLN A 41 -5.54 9.65 -1.58
N ASP A 42 -4.81 10.49 -0.85
CA ASP A 42 -3.40 10.21 -0.51
C ASP A 42 -3.26 8.93 0.33
N VAL A 43 -4.18 8.73 1.28
CA VAL A 43 -4.21 7.51 2.11
C VAL A 43 -4.56 6.28 1.26
N LEU A 44 -5.45 6.41 0.28
CA LEU A 44 -5.79 5.34 -0.65
C LEU A 44 -4.59 4.95 -1.51
N ASP A 45 -3.91 5.94 -2.10
CA ASP A 45 -2.73 5.74 -2.93
C ASP A 45 -1.59 5.09 -2.12
N ALA A 46 -1.39 5.53 -0.87
CA ALA A 46 -0.45 4.90 0.06
C ALA A 46 -0.81 3.45 0.37
N CYS A 47 -2.09 3.13 0.60
CA CYS A 47 -2.55 1.75 0.81
C CYS A 47 -2.27 0.86 -0.41
N VAL A 48 -2.50 1.37 -1.62
CA VAL A 48 -2.24 0.64 -2.87
C VAL A 48 -0.74 0.38 -3.04
N ALA A 49 0.10 1.39 -2.85
CA ALA A 49 1.55 1.24 -2.96
C ALA A 49 2.11 0.24 -1.93
N ILE A 50 1.66 0.31 -0.67
CA ILE A 50 2.04 -0.65 0.38
C ILE A 50 1.56 -2.06 0.03
N ARG A 51 0.39 -2.21 -0.61
CA ARG A 51 -0.14 -3.51 -1.04
C ARG A 51 0.73 -4.14 -2.14
N GLU A 52 1.18 -3.36 -3.11
CA GLU A 52 2.09 -3.86 -4.16
C GLU A 52 3.42 -4.35 -3.58
N LEU A 53 3.96 -3.63 -2.59
CA LEU A 53 5.16 -4.04 -1.85
C LEU A 53 4.90 -5.31 -1.01
N ASN A 54 3.75 -5.38 -0.34
CA ASN A 54 3.34 -6.54 0.44
C ASN A 54 3.20 -7.81 -0.42
N GLN A 55 2.71 -7.69 -1.66
CA GLN A 55 2.65 -8.81 -2.60
C GLN A 55 4.05 -9.30 -3.01
N GLN A 56 5.04 -8.41 -3.09
CA GLN A 56 6.43 -8.80 -3.29
C GLN A 56 6.96 -9.58 -2.09
N LEU A 57 6.62 -9.17 -0.85
CA LEU A 57 6.98 -9.89 0.38
C LEU A 57 6.42 -11.33 0.43
N MET A 58 5.28 -11.61 -0.21
CA MET A 58 4.73 -12.96 -0.27
C MET A 58 5.63 -13.98 -0.97
N ASN A 59 6.59 -13.52 -1.78
CA ASN A 59 7.57 -14.38 -2.45
C ASN A 59 8.70 -14.84 -1.53
N PHE A 60 8.79 -14.31 -0.31
CA PHE A 60 9.79 -14.67 0.70
C PHE A 60 9.13 -15.54 1.76
N ASP A 61 9.57 -16.81 1.87
CA ASP A 61 8.93 -17.80 2.76
C ASP A 61 8.86 -17.34 4.22
N GLU A 62 9.88 -16.60 4.69
CA GLU A 62 9.96 -16.07 6.04
C GLU A 62 8.95 -14.96 6.34
N HIS A 63 8.51 -14.21 5.32
CA HIS A 63 7.58 -13.08 5.47
C HIS A 63 6.18 -13.39 4.96
N ARG A 64 6.00 -14.51 4.25
CA ARG A 64 4.75 -14.86 3.57
C ARG A 64 3.54 -14.92 4.50
N ALA A 65 3.69 -15.49 5.70
CA ALA A 65 2.58 -15.58 6.66
C ALA A 65 2.11 -14.18 7.09
N PHE A 66 3.05 -13.31 7.46
CA PHE A 66 2.76 -11.92 7.80
C PHE A 66 2.14 -11.17 6.61
N ALA A 67 2.71 -11.30 5.42
CA ALA A 67 2.23 -10.61 4.23
C ALA A 67 0.78 -10.98 3.87
N LEU A 68 0.40 -12.25 4.04
CA LEU A 68 -0.98 -12.71 3.82
C LEU A 68 -1.97 -12.12 4.82
N GLU A 69 -1.61 -12.01 6.10
CA GLU A 69 -2.46 -11.38 7.11
C GLU A 69 -2.57 -9.88 6.87
N PHE A 70 -1.46 -9.23 6.54
CA PHE A 70 -1.41 -7.80 6.29
C PHE A 70 -2.21 -7.40 5.04
N GLU A 71 -2.19 -8.23 3.99
CA GLU A 71 -3.02 -8.04 2.78
C GLU A 71 -4.50 -7.89 3.12
N GLN A 72 -5.02 -8.68 4.07
CA GLN A 72 -6.43 -8.61 4.47
C GLN A 72 -6.77 -7.32 5.22
N VAL A 73 -5.80 -6.73 5.92
CA VAL A 73 -5.95 -5.44 6.59
C VAL A 73 -5.97 -4.33 5.54
N LEU A 74 -5.02 -4.36 4.59
CA LEU A 74 -4.94 -3.40 3.49
C LEU A 74 -6.22 -3.39 2.64
N ILE A 75 -6.74 -4.57 2.26
CA ILE A 75 -8.01 -4.68 1.50
C ILE A 75 -9.16 -4.02 2.27
N ARG A 76 -9.26 -4.24 3.58
CA ARG A 76 -10.31 -3.63 4.40
C ARG A 76 -10.16 -2.11 4.49
N MET A 77 -8.94 -1.58 4.52
CA MET A 77 -8.69 -0.14 4.53
C MET A 77 -9.06 0.48 3.18
N VAL A 78 -8.61 -0.10 2.06
CA VAL A 78 -8.93 0.36 0.70
C VAL A 78 -10.44 0.47 0.50
N VAL A 79 -11.19 -0.59 0.81
CA VAL A 79 -12.66 -0.58 0.66
C VAL A 79 -13.35 0.49 1.50
N ARG A 80 -12.81 0.80 2.69
CA ARG A 80 -13.36 1.88 3.53
C ARG A 80 -13.07 3.25 2.95
N LEU A 81 -11.87 3.45 2.40
CA LEU A 81 -11.45 4.71 1.78
C LEU A 81 -12.24 4.99 0.49
N GLU A 82 -12.38 3.99 -0.39
CA GLU A 82 -13.19 4.12 -1.61
C GLU A 82 -14.62 4.56 -1.31
N ARG A 83 -15.23 4.00 -0.25
CA ARG A 83 -16.57 4.40 0.20
C ARG A 83 -16.61 5.82 0.77
N ALA A 84 -15.59 6.21 1.54
CA ALA A 84 -15.52 7.55 2.11
C ALA A 84 -15.32 8.62 1.02
N ILE A 85 -14.52 8.31 0.00
CA ILE A 85 -14.33 9.17 -1.18
C ILE A 85 -15.64 9.31 -1.94
N ALA A 86 -16.29 8.18 -2.28
CA ALA A 86 -17.57 8.21 -3.01
C ALA A 86 -18.67 8.98 -2.25
N ALA A 87 -18.75 8.84 -0.93
CA ALA A 87 -19.70 9.60 -0.11
C ALA A 87 -19.44 11.12 -0.15
N ALA A 88 -18.17 11.54 -0.10
CA ALA A 88 -17.80 12.95 -0.19
C ALA A 88 -18.12 13.55 -1.58
N GLU A 89 -17.96 12.76 -2.65
CA GLU A 89 -18.34 13.16 -4.01
C GLU A 89 -19.86 13.32 -4.16
N GLU A 90 -20.66 12.42 -3.55
CA GLU A 90 -22.14 12.51 -3.56
C GLU A 90 -22.64 13.76 -2.82
N GLU A 91 -22.04 14.09 -1.68
CA GLU A 91 -22.35 15.31 -0.91
C GLU A 91 -22.01 16.57 -1.71
N ALA A 92 -20.85 16.59 -2.38
CA ALA A 92 -20.44 17.72 -3.22
C ALA A 92 -21.40 17.92 -4.41
N GLY A 93 -21.77 16.84 -5.12
CA GLY A 93 -22.70 16.91 -6.24
C GLY A 93 -24.13 17.31 -5.85
N SER A 94 -24.58 16.90 -4.65
CA SER A 94 -25.91 17.26 -4.13
C SER A 94 -26.02 18.74 -3.73
N ALA A 95 -24.91 19.34 -3.28
CA ALA A 95 -24.86 20.78 -2.95
C ALA A 95 -24.96 21.67 -4.19
N GLU A 96 -24.46 21.23 -5.34
CA GLU A 96 -24.50 22.00 -6.59
C GLU A 96 -25.89 22.01 -7.26
N ASP A 97 -26.67 20.93 -7.13
CA ASP A 97 -28.01 20.82 -7.74
C ASP A 97 -29.10 21.56 -6.93
N GLY A 98 -28.92 21.71 -5.61
CA GLY A 98 -29.83 22.46 -4.73
C GLY A 98 -29.87 23.98 -4.96
N GLY A 99 -28.93 24.54 -5.73
CA GLY A 99 -28.83 25.98 -6.02
C GLY A 99 -29.66 26.46 -7.22
N ARG A 100 -30.25 25.56 -8.01
CA ARG A 100 -30.90 25.91 -9.30
C ARG A 100 -32.42 26.09 -9.25
N ALA A 101 -33.07 25.84 -8.11
CA ALA A 101 -34.51 26.03 -7.93
C ALA A 101 -34.81 27.32 -7.14
N GLY A 102 -34.58 28.48 -7.76
CA GLY A 102 -34.86 29.76 -7.10
C GLY A 102 -34.59 30.98 -7.97
N ASN A 103 -35.30 31.12 -9.09
CA ASN A 103 -35.59 32.43 -9.68
C ASN A 103 -36.85 32.39 -10.54
#